data_AF-A0A562JJT0-F1
#
_entry.id   AF-A0A562JJT0-F1
#
_cell.length_a   1.000
_cell.length_b   1.000
_cell.length_c   1.000
_cell.angle_alpha   90.00
_cell.angle_beta   90.00
_cell.angle_gamma   90.00
#
_symmetry.space_group_name_H-M   'P 1'
#
loop_
_entity.id
_entity.type
_entity.pdbx_description
1 polymer ?
#
loop_
_entity_poly.entity_id
_entity_poly.type
_entity_poly.pdbx_seq_one_letter_code
_entity_poly.pdbx_strand_id
1 'polypeptide(L)'
;MENSQYYSSSSQSSEKNNSIHTAWGMVIIFLIIFCLSIINHYGNTVLTVQLLYIPIFISVMVFGVKVGIATAIFAGISVKPFIMLYAMSNSTNAASLYITQILMFLVSVGFFNIIIKYYKNFKELVKAMPYQVTHTENTNVLKFNLNNVIAAIKYINISFTIFEYKNLNFINSNINFISGKKSYELIIINNYPENRLKELNEIIAS
;
A
#
# COMPACT_ATOMS: atom_id res chain seq x y z
N MET A 1 -0.52 -41.33 -2.19
CA MET A 1 -1.74 -40.49 -2.29
C MET A 1 -1.52 -39.07 -1.73
N GLU A 2 -0.30 -38.51 -1.76
CA GLU A 2 0.00 -37.16 -1.21
C GLU A 2 0.14 -36.06 -2.26
N ASN A 3 0.27 -36.39 -3.56
CA ASN A 3 0.47 -35.37 -4.60
C ASN A 3 -0.81 -34.64 -5.04
N SER A 4 -2.00 -35.04 -4.56
CA SER A 4 -3.28 -34.43 -4.96
C SER A 4 -3.68 -33.20 -4.12
N GLN A 5 -3.15 -33.02 -2.91
CA GLN A 5 -3.53 -31.90 -2.03
C GLN A 5 -2.79 -30.58 -2.33
N TYR A 6 -1.63 -30.64 -2.99
CA TYR A 6 -0.87 -29.44 -3.39
C TYR A 6 -1.41 -28.78 -4.68
N TYR A 7 -2.04 -29.57 -5.56
CA TYR A 7 -2.68 -29.06 -6.78
C TYR A 7 -4.03 -28.40 -6.51
N SER A 8 -4.78 -28.86 -5.49
CA SER A 8 -6.08 -28.29 -5.14
C SER A 8 -5.98 -26.91 -4.48
N SER A 9 -4.92 -26.64 -3.71
CA SER A 9 -4.73 -25.36 -3.01
C SER A 9 -4.20 -24.24 -3.93
N SER A 10 -3.34 -24.58 -4.89
CA SER A 10 -2.84 -23.62 -5.88
C SER A 10 -3.91 -23.21 -6.91
N SER A 11 -4.70 -24.18 -7.41
CA SER A 11 -5.81 -23.92 -8.34
C SER A 11 -6.95 -23.10 -7.70
N GLN A 12 -7.35 -23.38 -6.46
CA GLN A 12 -8.36 -22.60 -5.74
C GLN A 12 -7.92 -21.16 -5.45
N SER A 13 -6.63 -20.92 -5.17
CA SER A 13 -6.13 -19.56 -4.93
C SER A 13 -6.13 -18.69 -6.21
N SER A 14 -5.87 -19.32 -7.36
CA SER A 14 -5.87 -18.67 -8.68
C SER A 14 -7.30 -18.32 -9.14
N GLU A 15 -8.25 -19.25 -9.02
CA GLU A 15 -9.65 -19.00 -9.37
C GLU A 15 -10.28 -17.90 -8.50
N LYS A 16 -10.00 -17.90 -7.20
CA LYS A 16 -10.53 -16.89 -6.28
C LYS A 16 -10.00 -15.48 -6.60
N ASN A 17 -8.73 -15.35 -7.00
CA ASN A 17 -8.16 -14.06 -7.36
C ASN A 17 -8.75 -13.54 -8.69
N ASN A 18 -8.94 -14.44 -9.66
CA ASN A 18 -9.55 -14.08 -10.95
C ASN A 18 -11.00 -13.60 -10.78
N SER A 19 -11.79 -14.28 -9.95
CA SER A 19 -13.18 -13.86 -9.65
C SER A 19 -13.28 -12.45 -9.06
N ILE A 20 -12.37 -12.10 -8.13
CA ILE A 20 -12.32 -10.77 -7.52
C ILE A 20 -11.93 -9.71 -8.55
N HIS A 21 -10.94 -9.99 -9.39
CA HIS A 21 -10.53 -9.09 -10.47
C HIS A 21 -11.67 -8.89 -11.49
N THR A 22 -12.41 -9.92 -11.85
CA THR A 22 -13.58 -9.78 -12.74
C THR A 22 -14.67 -8.90 -12.11
N ALA A 23 -14.96 -9.08 -10.82
CA ALA A 23 -15.95 -8.27 -10.11
C ALA A 23 -15.56 -6.78 -10.08
N TRP A 24 -14.30 -6.46 -9.78
CA TRP A 24 -13.80 -5.08 -9.83
C TRP A 24 -13.85 -4.48 -11.24
N GLY A 25 -13.63 -5.29 -12.27
CA GLY A 25 -13.81 -4.87 -13.66
C GLY A 25 -15.24 -4.41 -13.94
N MET A 26 -16.25 -5.18 -13.50
CA MET A 26 -17.66 -4.79 -13.64
C MET A 26 -17.98 -3.49 -12.89
N VAL A 27 -17.46 -3.33 -11.68
CA VAL A 27 -17.64 -2.11 -10.86
C VAL A 27 -17.09 -0.88 -11.59
N ILE A 28 -15.90 -0.98 -12.19
CA ILE A 28 -15.29 0.14 -12.94
C ILE A 28 -16.13 0.49 -14.17
N ILE A 29 -16.59 -0.51 -14.93
CA ILE A 29 -17.44 -0.27 -16.11
C ILE A 29 -18.73 0.43 -15.68
N PHE A 30 -19.37 -0.06 -14.63
CA PHE A 30 -20.57 0.57 -14.06
C PHE A 30 -20.31 2.01 -13.63
N LEU A 31 -19.20 2.29 -12.94
CA LEU A 31 -18.80 3.65 -12.54
C LEU A 31 -18.59 4.58 -13.74
N ILE A 32 -17.98 4.08 -14.82
CA ILE A 32 -17.80 4.89 -16.04
C ILE A 32 -19.17 5.25 -16.63
N ILE A 33 -20.07 4.26 -16.79
CA ILE A 33 -21.42 4.49 -17.31
C ILE A 33 -22.19 5.47 -16.41
N PHE A 34 -22.08 5.30 -15.10
CA PHE A 34 -22.72 6.17 -14.12
C PHE A 34 -22.20 7.62 -14.22
N CYS A 35 -20.88 7.83 -14.30
CA CYS A 35 -20.31 9.16 -14.50
C CYS A 35 -20.78 9.80 -15.81
N LEU A 36 -20.81 9.04 -16.91
CA LEU A 36 -21.31 9.54 -18.20
C LEU A 36 -22.79 9.91 -18.14
N SER A 37 -23.62 9.16 -17.41
CA SER A 37 -25.02 9.49 -17.18
C SER A 37 -25.18 10.83 -16.42
N ILE A 38 -24.36 11.07 -15.41
CA ILE A 38 -24.32 12.35 -14.68
C ILE A 38 -23.90 13.50 -15.61
N ILE A 39 -22.84 13.30 -16.42
CA ILE A 39 -22.39 14.30 -17.40
C ILE A 39 -23.54 14.69 -18.34
N ASN A 40 -24.28 13.70 -18.81
CA ASN A 40 -25.43 13.92 -19.69
C ASN A 40 -26.56 14.70 -19.00
N HIS A 41 -26.82 14.46 -17.72
CA HIS A 41 -27.97 15.05 -17.02
C HIS A 41 -27.70 16.48 -16.49
N TYR A 42 -26.48 16.76 -16.03
CA TYR A 42 -26.15 18.03 -15.37
C TYR A 42 -25.53 19.07 -16.32
N GLY A 43 -25.15 18.70 -17.54
CA GLY A 43 -24.74 19.62 -18.62
C GLY A 43 -23.44 20.42 -18.41
N ASN A 44 -22.91 20.49 -17.19
CA ASN A 44 -21.65 21.18 -16.89
C ASN A 44 -20.44 20.29 -17.19
N THR A 45 -20.14 20.11 -18.47
CA THR A 45 -19.13 19.16 -18.96
C THR A 45 -17.74 19.37 -18.36
N VAL A 46 -17.31 20.57 -18.00
CA VAL A 46 -15.93 20.81 -17.50
C VAL A 46 -15.71 20.19 -16.12
N LEU A 47 -16.61 20.44 -15.16
CA LEU A 47 -16.48 19.88 -13.80
C LEU A 47 -16.94 18.42 -13.78
N THR A 48 -17.99 18.07 -14.52
CA THR A 48 -18.55 16.73 -14.48
C THR A 48 -17.66 15.69 -15.18
N VAL A 49 -16.82 16.10 -16.15
CA VAL A 49 -15.81 15.21 -16.75
C VAL A 49 -14.71 14.82 -15.76
N GLN A 50 -14.46 15.63 -14.72
CA GLN A 50 -13.51 15.27 -13.67
C GLN A 50 -14.00 14.09 -12.81
N LEU A 51 -15.30 13.75 -12.82
CA LEU A 51 -15.79 12.56 -12.12
C LEU A 51 -15.17 11.27 -12.67
N LEU A 52 -14.74 11.26 -13.94
CA LEU A 52 -14.08 10.10 -14.54
C LEU A 52 -12.69 9.82 -13.96
N TYR A 53 -12.08 10.74 -13.21
CA TYR A 53 -10.88 10.42 -12.43
C TYR A 53 -11.12 9.32 -11.40
N ILE A 54 -12.33 9.20 -10.86
CA ILE A 54 -12.68 8.20 -9.84
C ILE A 54 -12.49 6.76 -10.38
N PRO A 55 -13.17 6.33 -11.46
CA PRO A 55 -12.96 4.99 -12.02
C PRO A 55 -11.53 4.77 -12.52
N ILE A 56 -10.84 5.82 -13.00
CA ILE A 56 -9.43 5.73 -13.43
C ILE A 56 -8.51 5.43 -12.24
N PHE A 57 -8.65 6.13 -11.11
CA PHE A 57 -7.85 5.91 -9.91
C PHE A 57 -8.11 4.53 -9.28
N ILE A 58 -9.37 4.11 -9.24
CA ILE A 58 -9.73 2.76 -8.78
C ILE A 58 -9.08 1.69 -9.67
N SER A 59 -9.09 1.89 -10.99
CA SER A 59 -8.42 1.00 -11.95
C SER A 59 -6.91 0.87 -11.67
N VAL A 60 -6.23 2.00 -11.45
CA VAL A 60 -4.79 2.01 -11.10
C VAL A 60 -4.55 1.28 -9.78
N MET A 61 -5.41 1.46 -8.78
CA MET A 61 -5.24 0.86 -7.47
C MET A 61 -5.41 -0.68 -7.52
N VAL A 62 -6.38 -1.18 -8.27
CA VAL A 62 -6.74 -2.60 -8.32
C VAL A 62 -5.90 -3.38 -9.33
N PHE A 63 -5.69 -2.84 -10.52
CA PHE A 63 -5.07 -3.56 -11.65
C PHE A 63 -3.69 -3.01 -12.04
N GLY A 64 -3.26 -1.91 -11.42
CA GLY A 64 -1.98 -1.27 -11.68
C GLY A 64 -2.00 -0.30 -12.87
N VAL A 65 -0.83 0.29 -13.13
CA VAL A 65 -0.67 1.43 -14.05
C VAL A 65 -1.06 1.10 -15.48
N LYS A 66 -0.72 -0.11 -15.96
CA LYS A 66 -0.99 -0.50 -17.36
C LYS A 66 -2.48 -0.45 -17.67
N VAL A 67 -3.30 -1.02 -16.78
CA VAL A 67 -4.77 -1.00 -16.92
C VAL A 67 -5.31 0.40 -16.66
N GLY A 68 -4.75 1.14 -15.71
CA GLY A 68 -5.10 2.54 -15.48
C GLY A 68 -4.92 3.44 -16.71
N ILE A 69 -3.82 3.27 -17.47
CA ILE A 69 -3.60 3.96 -18.75
C ILE A 69 -4.68 3.58 -19.77
N ALA A 70 -4.98 2.29 -19.90
CA ALA A 70 -6.03 1.83 -20.82
C ALA A 70 -7.41 2.42 -20.44
N THR A 71 -7.74 2.43 -19.15
CA THR A 71 -8.97 3.04 -18.64
C THR A 71 -9.00 4.55 -18.88
N ALA A 72 -7.89 5.27 -18.70
CA ALA A 72 -7.79 6.70 -18.97
C ALA A 72 -8.03 7.03 -20.46
N ILE A 73 -7.46 6.23 -21.37
CA ILE A 73 -7.69 6.39 -22.82
C ILE A 73 -9.16 6.12 -23.14
N PHE A 74 -9.72 5.02 -22.62
CA PHE A 74 -11.11 4.65 -22.88
C PHE A 74 -12.11 5.68 -22.32
N ALA A 75 -11.88 6.16 -21.10
CA ALA A 75 -12.66 7.23 -20.48
C ALA A 75 -12.56 8.52 -21.30
N GLY A 76 -11.36 8.89 -21.75
CA GLY A 76 -11.14 10.04 -22.62
C GLY A 76 -11.94 9.96 -23.92
N ILE A 77 -11.86 8.83 -24.64
CA ILE A 77 -12.62 8.59 -25.86
C ILE A 77 -14.14 8.68 -25.61
N SER A 78 -14.60 8.11 -24.49
CA SER A 78 -16.03 8.10 -24.13
C SER A 78 -16.59 9.49 -23.86
N VAL A 79 -15.74 10.45 -23.48
CA VAL A 79 -16.13 11.83 -23.19
C VAL A 79 -16.21 12.72 -24.43
N LYS A 80 -15.59 12.31 -25.55
CA LYS A 80 -15.56 13.06 -26.81
C LYS A 80 -16.92 13.69 -27.21
N PRO A 81 -18.05 12.96 -27.26
CA PRO A 81 -19.32 13.55 -27.68
C PRO A 81 -19.78 14.69 -26.75
N PHE A 82 -19.53 14.57 -25.44
CA PHE A 82 -19.93 15.57 -24.46
C PHE A 82 -19.08 16.84 -24.54
N ILE A 83 -17.75 16.70 -24.71
CA ILE A 83 -16.86 17.86 -24.92
C ILE A 83 -17.19 18.57 -26.24
N MET A 84 -17.50 17.81 -27.30
CA MET A 84 -17.85 18.39 -28.60
C MET A 84 -19.13 19.22 -28.52
N LEU A 85 -20.15 18.74 -27.82
CA LEU A 85 -21.40 19.46 -27.58
C LEU A 85 -21.16 20.80 -26.84
N TYR A 86 -20.33 20.78 -25.79
CA TYR A 86 -19.96 21.97 -25.01
C TYR A 86 -19.13 22.98 -25.82
N ALA A 87 -18.19 22.47 -26.61
CA ALA A 87 -17.34 23.34 -27.42
C ALA A 87 -18.13 24.04 -28.54
N MET A 88 -19.14 23.35 -29.09
CA MET A 88 -20.11 23.94 -30.03
C MET A 88 -20.94 25.05 -29.38
N SER A 89 -21.36 24.90 -28.10
CA SER A 89 -22.13 25.93 -27.41
C SER A 89 -21.29 27.15 -27.02
N ASN A 90 -19.98 26.99 -26.82
CA ASN A 90 -19.11 28.04 -26.25
C ASN A 90 -18.04 28.57 -27.22
N SER A 91 -18.14 28.27 -28.53
CA SER A 91 -17.21 28.71 -29.59
C SER A 91 -15.72 28.43 -29.30
N THR A 92 -15.44 27.45 -28.44
CA THR A 92 -14.08 27.02 -28.08
C THR A 92 -13.60 25.88 -28.98
N ASN A 93 -12.29 25.78 -29.18
CA ASN A 93 -11.71 24.80 -30.09
C ASN A 93 -11.83 23.36 -29.50
N ALA A 94 -12.89 22.64 -29.91
CA ALA A 94 -13.29 21.34 -29.34
C ALA A 94 -12.19 20.28 -29.34
N ALA A 95 -11.40 20.23 -30.41
CA ALA A 95 -10.33 19.26 -30.57
C ALA A 95 -9.20 19.47 -29.54
N SER A 96 -8.86 20.73 -29.25
CA SER A 96 -7.82 21.05 -28.27
C SER A 96 -8.27 20.68 -26.85
N LEU A 97 -9.51 20.99 -26.46
CA LEU A 97 -10.04 20.63 -25.15
C LEU A 97 -10.05 19.10 -24.94
N TYR A 98 -10.45 18.36 -25.97
CA TYR A 98 -10.47 16.90 -25.94
C TYR A 98 -9.06 16.30 -25.76
N ILE A 99 -8.08 16.77 -26.53
CA ILE A 99 -6.70 16.27 -26.44
C ILE A 99 -6.10 16.61 -25.06
N THR A 100 -6.32 17.84 -24.58
CA THR A 100 -5.85 18.27 -23.27
C THR A 100 -6.45 17.41 -22.14
N GLN A 101 -7.71 17.01 -22.26
CA GLN A 101 -8.37 16.16 -21.26
C GLN A 101 -7.74 14.76 -21.17
N ILE A 102 -7.47 14.13 -22.31
CA ILE A 102 -6.78 12.82 -22.36
C ILE A 102 -5.39 12.94 -21.74
N LEU A 103 -4.67 14.01 -22.09
CA LEU A 103 -3.33 14.25 -21.56
C LEU A 103 -3.37 14.44 -20.05
N MET A 104 -4.35 15.18 -19.53
CA MET A 104 -4.55 15.31 -18.08
C MET A 104 -4.88 13.98 -17.40
N PHE A 105 -5.73 13.14 -18.01
CA PHE A 105 -6.01 11.79 -17.47
C PHE A 105 -4.73 10.95 -17.36
N LEU A 106 -3.88 10.96 -18.38
CA LEU A 106 -2.62 10.22 -18.38
C LEU A 106 -1.64 10.76 -17.33
N VAL A 107 -1.51 12.08 -17.21
CA VAL A 107 -0.67 12.72 -16.19
C VAL A 107 -1.15 12.34 -14.78
N SER A 108 -2.46 12.38 -14.53
CA SER A 108 -3.02 12.00 -13.24
C SER A 108 -2.77 10.54 -12.90
N VAL A 109 -2.82 9.61 -13.86
CA VAL A 109 -2.44 8.20 -13.63
C VAL A 109 -0.98 8.09 -13.20
N GLY A 110 -0.08 8.86 -13.83
CA GLY A 110 1.34 8.92 -13.46
C GLY A 110 1.55 9.39 -12.02
N PHE A 111 0.95 10.53 -11.65
CA PHE A 111 1.02 11.07 -10.28
C PHE A 111 0.41 10.11 -9.26
N PHE A 112 -0.76 9.55 -9.55
CA PHE A 112 -1.45 8.67 -8.61
C PHE A 112 -0.68 7.37 -8.37
N ASN A 113 -0.01 6.83 -9.39
CA ASN A 113 0.88 5.68 -9.23
C ASN A 113 2.04 5.98 -8.28
N ILE A 114 2.65 7.17 -8.37
CA ILE A 114 3.70 7.60 -7.45
C ILE A 114 3.15 7.62 -6.02
N ILE A 115 1.98 8.22 -5.81
CA ILE A 115 1.31 8.26 -4.49
C ILE A 115 1.04 6.86 -3.95
N ILE A 116 0.52 5.94 -4.77
CA ILE A 116 0.28 4.55 -4.36
C ILE A 116 1.57 3.87 -3.93
N LYS A 117 2.68 4.08 -4.64
CA LYS A 117 3.99 3.53 -4.26
C LYS A 117 4.43 4.08 -2.91
N TYR A 118 4.34 5.39 -2.70
CA TYR A 118 4.66 6.00 -1.40
C TYR A 118 3.76 5.48 -0.28
N TYR A 119 2.46 5.36 -0.51
CA TYR A 119 1.51 4.83 0.48
C TYR A 119 1.80 3.38 0.84
N LYS A 120 2.11 2.53 -0.14
CA LYS A 120 2.50 1.13 0.10
C LYS A 120 3.78 1.06 0.94
N ASN A 121 4.80 1.84 0.56
CA ASN A 121 6.05 1.91 1.30
C ASN A 121 5.82 2.40 2.74
N PHE A 122 5.01 3.46 2.92
CA PHE A 122 4.69 3.98 4.25
C PHE A 122 3.90 2.97 5.09
N LYS A 123 2.92 2.28 4.51
CA LYS A 123 2.16 1.23 5.19
C LYS A 123 3.05 0.06 5.60
N GLU A 124 4.02 -0.33 4.78
CA GLU A 124 5.02 -1.32 5.14
C GLU A 124 5.90 -0.84 6.28
N LEU A 125 6.33 0.43 6.26
CA LEU A 125 7.08 1.05 7.36
C LEU A 125 6.27 1.11 8.67
N VAL A 126 4.99 1.46 8.61
CA VAL A 126 4.09 1.48 9.79
C VAL A 126 3.82 0.08 10.30
N LYS A 127 3.56 -0.90 9.42
CA LYS A 127 3.43 -2.31 9.79
C LYS A 127 4.75 -2.87 10.36
N ALA A 128 5.87 -2.25 10.01
CA ALA A 128 7.19 -2.53 10.55
C ALA A 128 7.49 -1.81 11.89
N MET A 129 6.56 -1.04 12.47
CA MET A 129 6.72 -0.41 13.78
C MET A 129 5.97 -1.18 14.90
N PRO A 130 6.56 -2.23 15.52
CA PRO A 130 6.20 -2.70 16.86
C PRO A 130 6.83 -1.84 17.98
N TYR A 131 7.45 -0.72 17.62
CA TYR A 131 8.26 0.12 18.52
C TYR A 131 7.51 0.65 19.75
N GLN A 132 6.18 0.72 19.69
CA GLN A 132 5.38 1.26 20.80
C GLN A 132 5.19 0.29 21.97
N VAL A 133 5.52 -0.99 21.82
CA VAL A 133 5.27 -1.99 22.89
C VAL A 133 6.55 -2.40 23.62
N THR A 134 7.67 -2.55 22.92
CA THR A 134 8.90 -3.14 23.49
C THR A 134 10.10 -2.21 23.58
N HIS A 135 10.04 -1.00 23.01
CA HIS A 135 11.21 -0.10 22.85
C HIS A 135 12.43 -0.77 22.14
N THR A 136 12.22 -1.89 21.45
CA THR A 136 13.26 -2.63 20.74
C THR A 136 13.12 -2.48 19.23
N GLU A 137 14.26 -2.39 18.53
CA GLU A 137 14.33 -2.31 17.07
C GLU A 137 13.72 -3.57 16.42
N ASN A 138 12.84 -3.38 15.44
CA ASN A 138 12.26 -4.51 14.68
C ASN A 138 13.29 -5.12 13.71
N THR A 139 13.05 -6.35 13.29
CA THR A 139 13.74 -7.07 12.20
C THR A 139 13.97 -6.26 10.92
N ASN A 140 13.07 -5.35 10.55
CA ASN A 140 13.28 -4.45 9.41
C ASN A 140 14.32 -3.36 9.68
N VAL A 141 14.35 -2.82 10.90
CA VAL A 141 15.38 -1.87 11.35
C VAL A 141 16.71 -2.61 11.49
N LEU A 142 16.70 -3.82 12.06
CA LEU A 142 17.85 -4.72 12.09
C LEU A 142 18.40 -4.93 10.68
N LYS A 143 17.56 -5.28 9.70
CA LYS A 143 17.98 -5.49 8.30
C LYS A 143 18.59 -4.23 7.68
N PHE A 144 17.97 -3.06 7.89
CA PHE A 144 18.49 -1.80 7.38
C PHE A 144 19.86 -1.46 8.01
N ASN A 145 19.96 -1.54 9.34
CA ASN A 145 21.19 -1.30 10.08
C ASN A 145 22.28 -2.31 9.70
N LEU A 146 21.93 -3.58 9.53
CA LEU A 146 22.86 -4.62 9.10
C LEU A 146 23.42 -4.34 7.71
N ASN A 147 22.55 -3.97 6.77
CA ASN A 147 22.99 -3.62 5.41
C ASN A 147 23.95 -2.43 5.43
N ASN A 148 23.69 -1.42 6.27
CA ASN A 148 24.59 -0.28 6.43
C ASN A 148 25.93 -0.67 7.06
N VAL A 149 25.91 -1.54 8.07
CA VAL A 149 27.13 -2.03 8.74
C VAL A 149 27.98 -2.90 7.82
N ILE A 150 27.35 -3.77 7.04
CA ILE A 150 28.01 -4.62 6.03
C ILE A 150 28.60 -3.74 4.91
N ALA A 151 27.82 -2.78 4.40
CA ALA A 151 28.29 -1.86 3.36
C ALA A 151 29.46 -0.99 3.82
N ALA A 152 29.51 -0.63 5.11
CA ALA A 152 30.60 0.12 5.71
C ALA A 152 31.85 -0.71 6.02
N ILE A 153 31.81 -2.05 5.86
CA ILE A 153 32.89 -3.00 6.26
C ILE A 153 33.41 -2.69 7.67
N LYS A 154 32.51 -2.24 8.56
CA LYS A 154 32.91 -1.62 9.84
C LYS A 154 33.41 -2.67 10.85
N TYR A 155 32.96 -3.91 10.73
CA TYR A 155 33.30 -5.01 11.62
C TYR A 155 33.63 -6.26 10.83
N ILE A 156 34.64 -7.01 11.30
CA ILE A 156 35.14 -8.23 10.66
C ILE A 156 34.19 -9.42 10.89
N ASN A 157 33.54 -9.47 12.05
CA ASN A 157 32.59 -10.53 12.43
C ASN A 157 31.32 -9.92 13.02
N ILE A 158 30.17 -10.48 12.64
CA ILE A 158 28.85 -10.11 13.17
C ILE A 158 28.24 -11.39 13.77
N SER A 159 27.89 -11.36 15.04
CA SER A 159 27.19 -12.46 15.72
C SER A 159 25.74 -12.07 16.01
N PHE A 160 24.84 -13.04 15.95
CA PHE A 160 23.43 -12.89 16.31
C PHE A 160 23.08 -13.84 17.43
N THR A 161 22.32 -13.35 18.41
CA THR A 161 21.70 -14.16 19.44
C THR A 161 20.19 -14.05 19.29
N ILE A 162 19.54 -15.19 19.06
CA ILE A 162 18.09 -15.25 18.83
C ILE A 162 17.45 -15.89 20.05
N PHE A 163 16.45 -15.20 20.61
CA PHE A 163 15.64 -15.71 21.72
C PHE A 163 14.22 -15.99 21.23
N GLU A 164 13.72 -17.20 21.50
CA GLU A 164 12.36 -17.60 21.17
C GLU A 164 11.60 -17.98 22.44
N TYR A 165 10.42 -17.39 22.64
CA TYR A 165 9.52 -17.77 23.73
C TYR A 165 8.70 -18.98 23.31
N LYS A 166 8.89 -20.11 23.99
CA LYS A 166 8.04 -21.30 23.83
C LYS A 166 6.75 -21.15 24.66
N ASN A 167 5.64 -21.72 24.17
CA ASN A 167 4.34 -21.73 24.86
C ASN A 167 3.70 -20.36 25.13
N LEU A 168 3.71 -19.47 24.12
CA LEU A 168 3.06 -18.15 24.18
C LEU A 168 1.58 -18.19 24.61
N ASN A 169 0.83 -19.22 24.22
CA ASN A 169 -0.59 -19.35 24.60
C ASN A 169 -0.78 -19.52 26.12
N PHE A 170 0.11 -20.27 26.77
CA PHE A 170 0.11 -20.44 28.22
C PHE A 170 0.57 -19.16 28.92
N ILE A 171 1.59 -18.50 28.38
CA ILE A 171 2.10 -17.22 28.92
C ILE A 171 1.00 -16.15 28.86
N ASN A 172 0.33 -15.99 27.73
CA ASN A 172 -0.71 -14.98 27.54
C ASN A 172 -1.95 -15.21 28.40
N SER A 173 -2.22 -16.45 28.81
CA SER A 173 -3.35 -16.80 29.67
C SER A 173 -3.04 -16.66 31.16
N ASN A 174 -1.77 -16.69 31.57
CA ASN A 174 -1.36 -16.72 32.98
C ASN A 174 -0.54 -15.50 33.42
N ILE A 175 0.00 -14.72 32.49
CA ILE A 175 0.89 -13.60 32.79
C ILE A 175 0.25 -12.31 32.27
N ASN A 176 -0.03 -11.40 33.20
CA ASN A 176 -0.46 -10.05 32.86
C ASN A 176 0.65 -9.32 32.10
N PHE A 177 0.25 -8.49 31.14
CA PHE A 177 1.15 -7.73 30.27
C PHE A 177 2.28 -7.00 31.02
N ILE A 178 1.97 -6.40 32.18
CA ILE A 178 2.93 -5.68 33.03
C ILE A 178 4.04 -6.61 33.56
N SER A 179 3.67 -7.80 34.02
CA SER A 179 4.62 -8.80 34.52
C SER A 179 5.47 -9.38 33.39
N GLY A 180 4.86 -9.64 32.23
CA GLY A 180 5.56 -10.11 31.04
C GLY A 180 6.59 -9.10 30.52
N LYS A 181 6.23 -7.81 30.51
CA LYS A 181 7.14 -6.71 30.12
C LYS A 181 8.35 -6.62 31.05
N LYS A 182 8.14 -6.65 32.37
CA LYS A 182 9.25 -6.62 33.35
C LYS A 182 10.19 -7.82 33.21
N SER A 183 9.66 -9.02 32.97
CA SER A 183 10.48 -10.21 32.73
C SER A 183 11.31 -10.09 31.45
N TYR A 184 10.74 -9.53 30.38
CA TYR A 184 11.46 -9.28 29.13
C TYR A 184 12.60 -8.28 29.33
N GLU A 185 12.35 -7.16 30.02
CA GLU A 185 13.35 -6.15 30.33
C GLU A 185 14.49 -6.73 31.18
N LEU A 186 14.18 -7.56 32.19
CA LEU A 186 15.19 -8.24 33.01
C LEU A 186 16.08 -9.20 32.22
N ILE A 187 15.51 -9.94 31.27
CA ILE A 187 16.29 -10.86 30.41
C ILE A 187 17.24 -10.06 29.51
N ILE A 188 16.79 -8.91 28.98
CA ILE A 188 17.66 -8.02 28.22
C ILE A 188 18.76 -7.47 29.13
N ILE A 189 18.41 -6.85 30.25
CA ILE A 189 19.34 -6.24 31.21
C ILE A 189 20.42 -7.24 31.66
N ASN A 190 20.04 -8.45 32.08
CA ASN A 190 20.98 -9.45 32.60
C ASN A 190 21.90 -10.06 31.54
N ASN A 191 21.60 -9.90 30.25
CA ASN A 191 22.44 -10.40 29.15
C ASN A 191 23.28 -9.30 28.49
N TYR A 192 23.24 -8.06 28.99
CA TYR A 192 24.09 -6.97 28.51
C TYR A 192 25.33 -6.80 29.39
N PRO A 193 26.52 -6.52 28.81
CA PRO A 193 27.74 -6.29 29.57
C PRO A 193 27.59 -5.07 30.50
N GLU A 194 28.13 -5.17 31.72
CA GLU A 194 27.91 -4.23 32.85
C GLU A 194 28.03 -2.74 32.51
N ASN A 195 28.87 -2.37 31.52
CA ASN A 195 29.06 -0.98 31.12
C ASN A 195 27.82 -0.32 30.48
N ARG A 196 26.87 -1.10 29.92
CA ARG A 196 25.61 -0.58 29.35
C ARG A 196 24.47 -0.49 30.38
N LEU A 197 24.59 -1.17 31.52
CA LEU A 197 23.60 -1.11 32.60
C LEU A 197 23.57 0.27 33.27
N LYS A 198 24.71 0.97 33.29
CA LYS A 198 24.80 2.36 33.77
C LYS A 198 24.02 3.33 32.88
N GLU A 199 24.16 3.24 31.56
CA GLU A 199 23.40 4.06 30.60
C GLU A 199 21.90 3.80 30.69
N LEU A 200 21.48 2.54 30.85
CA LEU A 200 20.05 2.19 30.94
C LEU A 200 19.41 2.69 32.24
N ASN A 201 20.13 2.61 33.35
CA ASN A 201 19.66 3.10 34.65
C ASN A 201 19.53 4.64 34.68
N GLU A 202 20.38 5.38 33.94
CA GLU A 202 20.24 6.83 33.79
C GLU A 202 18.99 7.20 32.96
N ILE A 203 18.65 6.41 31.93
CA ILE A 203 17.46 6.63 31.09
C ILE A 203 16.16 6.27 31.83
N ILE A 204 16.18 5.27 32.72
CA ILE A 204 15.01 4.88 33.52
C ILE A 204 14.77 5.85 34.70
N ALA A 205 15.81 6.55 35.15
CA ALA A 205 15.74 7.53 36.23
C ALA A 205 15.32 8.95 35.78
N SER A 206 15.27 9.22 34.47
CA SER A 206 14.79 10.48 33.87
C SER A 206 13.33 10.41 33.43
#